data_AF-A0A7X5TYE1-F1
#
_entry.id   AF-A0A7X5TYE1-F1
#
_cell.length_a   1.000
_cell.length_b   1.000
_cell.length_c   1.000
_cell.angle_alpha   90.00
_cell.angle_beta   90.00
_cell.angle_gamma   90.00
#
_symmetry.space_group_name_H-M   'P 1'
#
loop_
_entity.id
_entity.type
_entity.pdbx_description
1 polymer ?
#
loop_
_entity_poly.entity_id
_entity_poly.type
_entity_poly.pdbx_seq_one_letter_code
_entity_poly.pdbx_strand_id
1 'polypeptide(L)'
;MAAFLARQALEEIVDQRCMSVGAPAQWASARSKLVVLRSLDSEEAADAAARAWSRLSAACHVHAFELHPSAAEIEYLCGVVASLVPVR
;
A
#
# COMPACT_ATOMS: atom_id res chain seq x y z
N MET A 1 -11.18 -3.19 -10.91
CA MET A 1 -11.32 -4.14 -9.77
C MET A 1 -9.97 -4.55 -9.18
N ALA A 2 -9.01 -5.04 -9.98
CA ALA A 2 -7.69 -5.47 -9.48
C ALA A 2 -6.96 -4.42 -8.62
N ALA A 3 -6.90 -3.15 -9.07
CA ALA A 3 -6.28 -2.06 -8.30
C ALA A 3 -6.93 -1.86 -6.91
N PHE A 4 -8.25 -2.00 -6.83
CA PHE A 4 -8.99 -1.86 -5.57
C PHE A 4 -8.66 -3.00 -4.60
N LEU A 5 -8.64 -4.25 -5.08
CA LEU A 5 -8.28 -5.41 -4.26
C LEU A 5 -6.83 -5.35 -3.79
N ALA A 6 -5.90 -4.96 -4.66
CA ALA A 6 -4.50 -4.77 -4.28
C ALA A 6 -4.34 -3.67 -3.22
N ARG A 7 -5.12 -2.57 -3.30
CA ARG A 7 -5.11 -1.51 -2.28
C ARG A 7 -5.60 -2.02 -0.93
N GLN A 8 -6.69 -2.80 -0.90
CA GLN A 8 -7.22 -3.38 0.33
C GLN A 8 -6.22 -4.35 0.97
N ALA A 9 -5.61 -5.23 0.17
CA ALA A 9 -4.57 -6.13 0.65
C ALA A 9 -3.36 -5.37 1.23
N LEU A 10 -2.95 -4.28 0.57
CA LEU A 10 -1.88 -3.43 1.07
C LEU A 10 -2.23 -2.75 2.40
N GLU A 11 -3.47 -2.28 2.56
CA GLU A 11 -3.92 -1.65 3.81
C GLU A 11 -3.92 -2.64 4.98
N GLU A 12 -4.28 -3.90 4.73
CA GLU A 12 -4.19 -4.98 5.73
C GLU A 12 -2.74 -5.30 6.10
N ILE A 13 -1.83 -5.35 5.12
CA ILE A 13 -0.39 -5.52 5.37
C ILE A 13 0.16 -4.35 6.19
N VAL A 14 -0.23 -3.11 5.88
CA VAL A 14 0.17 -1.92 6.65
C VAL A 14 -0.30 -2.03 8.10
N ASP A 15 -1.52 -2.52 8.34
CA ASP A 15 -2.02 -2.74 9.69
C ASP A 15 -1.20 -3.79 10.45
N GLN A 16 -0.88 -4.92 9.81
CA GLN A 16 -0.04 -5.96 10.39
C GLN A 16 1.37 -5.44 10.72
N ARG A 17 1.96 -4.65 9.82
CA ARG A 17 3.30 -4.05 10.01
C ARG A 17 3.31 -3.02 11.14
N CYS A 18 2.26 -2.20 11.24
CA CYS A 18 2.10 -1.28 12.38
C CYS A 18 2.05 -2.04 13.71
N MET A 19 1.39 -3.20 13.76
CA MET A 19 1.40 -4.07 14.94
C MET A 19 2.79 -4.65 15.22
N SER A 20 3.52 -5.12 14.19
CA SER A 20 4.85 -5.73 14.37
C SER A 20 5.91 -4.75 14.87
N VAL A 21 5.80 -3.46 14.52
CA VAL A 21 6.70 -2.40 15.00
C VAL A 21 6.23 -1.76 16.32
N GLY A 22 5.23 -2.32 17.00
CA GLY A 22 4.76 -1.84 18.30
C GLY A 22 3.95 -0.54 18.27
N ALA A 23 3.42 -0.14 17.11
CA ALA A 23 2.63 1.06 16.93
C ALA A 23 1.23 0.73 16.37
N PRO A 24 0.34 0.10 17.18
CA PRO A 24 -1.00 -0.28 16.74
C PRO A 24 -1.87 0.97 16.49
N ALA A 25 -1.81 1.50 15.27
CA ALA A 25 -2.48 2.74 14.85
C ALA A 25 -3.86 2.48 14.22
N GLN A 26 -4.67 1.59 14.81
CA GLN A 26 -5.93 1.10 14.22
C GLN A 26 -6.93 2.22 13.88
N TRP A 27 -6.95 3.29 14.68
CA TRP A 27 -7.80 4.47 14.50
C TRP A 27 -7.30 5.44 13.43
N ALA A 28 -6.06 5.28 12.97
CA ALA A 28 -5.42 6.21 12.06
C ALA A 28 -5.78 5.91 10.59
N SER A 29 -5.76 6.94 9.75
CA SER A 29 -5.90 6.77 8.30
C SER A 29 -4.75 5.94 7.73
N ALA A 30 -4.96 5.26 6.58
CA ALA A 30 -3.90 4.54 5.88
C ALA A 30 -2.66 5.42 5.61
N ARG A 31 -2.88 6.69 5.23
CA ARG A 31 -1.81 7.67 5.02
C ARG A 31 -1.01 7.94 6.30
N SER A 32 -1.68 8.07 7.44
CA SER A 32 -1.03 8.26 8.75
C SER A 32 -0.22 7.03 9.16
N LYS A 33 -0.76 5.82 8.94
CA LYS A 33 -0.05 4.55 9.22
C LYS A 33 1.24 4.43 8.38
N LEU A 34 1.22 4.83 7.12
CA LEU A 34 2.41 4.87 6.26
C LEU A 34 3.49 5.84 6.79
N VAL A 35 3.10 6.97 7.39
CA VAL A 35 4.06 7.87 8.05
C VAL A 35 4.70 7.21 9.27
N VAL A 36 3.91 6.50 10.08
CA VAL A 36 4.41 5.72 11.22
C VAL A 36 5.42 4.66 10.75
N LEU A 37 5.10 3.90 9.71
CA LEU A 37 6.00 2.87 9.17
C LEU A 37 7.31 3.47 8.65
N ARG A 38 7.28 4.65 8.03
CA ARG A 38 8.52 5.31 7.59
C ARG A 38 9.45 5.70 8.74
N SER A 39 8.94 5.79 9.98
CA SER A 39 9.75 6.08 11.16
C SER A 39 10.18 4.83 11.93
N LEU A 40 9.43 3.74 11.87
CA LEU A 40 9.58 2.58 12.76
C LEU A 40 9.90 1.26 12.06
N ASP A 41 9.69 1.18 10.75
CA ASP A 41 9.92 -0.01 9.94
C ASP A 41 11.18 0.15 9.07
N SER A 42 11.55 -0.88 8.32
CA SER A 42 12.61 -0.77 7.30
C SER A 42 12.25 0.29 6.26
N GLU A 43 13.21 1.15 5.93
CA GLU A 43 13.05 2.21 4.93
C GLU A 43 12.53 1.65 3.61
N GLU A 44 13.14 0.58 3.09
CA GLU A 44 12.76 -0.06 1.83
C GLU A 44 11.28 -0.45 1.78
N ALA A 45 10.79 -1.17 2.79
CA ALA A 45 9.42 -1.64 2.81
C ALA A 45 8.40 -0.52 3.08
N ALA A 46 8.73 0.45 3.95
CA ALA A 46 7.87 1.60 4.22
C ALA A 46 7.69 2.46 2.95
N ASP A 47 8.77 2.67 2.21
CA ASP A 47 8.78 3.41 0.96
C ASP A 47 8.02 2.69 -0.16
N ALA A 48 8.24 1.38 -0.29
CA ALA A 48 7.50 0.55 -1.24
C ALA A 48 5.99 0.58 -0.94
N ALA A 49 5.60 0.45 0.33
CA ALA A 49 4.20 0.53 0.75
C ALA A 49 3.60 1.92 0.44
N ALA A 50 4.31 3.01 0.72
CA ALA A 50 3.83 4.36 0.45
C ALA A 50 3.64 4.62 -1.05
N ARG A 51 4.60 4.20 -1.88
CA ARG A 51 4.52 4.32 -3.34
C ARG A 51 3.37 3.49 -3.90
N ALA A 52 3.26 2.22 -3.49
CA ALA A 52 2.19 1.33 -3.93
C ALA A 52 0.81 1.87 -3.56
N TRP A 53 0.62 2.33 -2.31
CA TRP A 53 -0.65 2.88 -1.85
C TRP A 53 -1.06 4.12 -2.64
N SER A 54 -0.12 5.04 -2.90
CA SER A 54 -0.41 6.24 -3.71
C SER A 54 -0.84 5.89 -5.14
N ARG A 55 -0.14 4.96 -5.80
CA ARG A 55 -0.46 4.56 -7.19
C ARG A 55 -1.76 3.77 -7.29
N LEU A 56 -2.00 2.85 -6.36
CA LEU A 56 -3.24 2.07 -6.31
C LEU A 56 -4.45 2.95 -5.98
N SER A 57 -4.28 3.93 -5.09
CA SER A 57 -5.33 4.92 -4.79
C SER A 57 -5.70 5.72 -6.03
N ALA A 58 -4.71 6.27 -6.74
CA ALA A 58 -4.95 6.98 -8.00
C ALA A 58 -5.63 6.08 -9.05
N ALA A 59 -5.17 4.84 -9.21
CA ALA A 59 -5.76 3.86 -10.12
C ALA A 59 -7.22 3.48 -9.78
N CYS A 60 -7.68 3.70 -8.54
CA CYS A 60 -9.07 3.50 -8.15
C CYS A 60 -9.96 4.72 -8.48
N HIS A 61 -9.39 5.89 -8.71
CA HIS A 61 -10.08 7.13 -9.04
C HIS A 61 -9.88 7.45 -10.53
N VAL A 62 -10.52 6.68 -11.41
CA VAL A 62 -10.48 6.96 -12.85
C VAL A 62 -11.40 8.12 -13.21
N HIS A 63 -10.82 9.28 -13.51
CA HIS A 63 -11.53 10.37 -14.19
C HIS A 63 -11.55 10.12 -15.70
N ALA A 64 -12.66 10.44 -16.38
CA ALA A 64 -12.90 10.11 -17.79
C ALA A 64 -11.88 10.69 -18.80
N PHE A 65 -10.97 11.57 -18.35
CA PHE A 65 -9.94 12.21 -19.17
C PHE A 65 -8.51 11.87 -18.75
N GLU A 66 -8.33 10.98 -17.77
CA GLU A 66 -7.00 10.53 -17.34
C GLU A 66 -6.58 9.27 -18.09
N LEU A 67 -5.28 9.15 -18.36
CA LEU A 67 -4.72 7.92 -18.93
C LEU A 67 -5.02 6.78 -17.95
N HIS A 68 -5.75 5.76 -18.41
CA HIS A 68 -5.99 4.59 -17.58
C HIS A 68 -4.65 3.91 -17.27
N PRO A 69 -4.43 3.47 -16.01
CA PRO A 69 -3.27 2.65 -15.70
C PRO A 69 -3.32 1.39 -16.55
N SER A 70 -2.19 1.05 -17.16
CA SER A 70 -2.07 -0.14 -17.98
C SER A 70 -2.18 -1.41 -17.13
N ALA A 71 -2.58 -2.52 -17.76
CA ALA A 71 -2.64 -3.81 -17.08
C ALA A 71 -1.28 -4.20 -16.48
N ALA A 72 -0.18 -3.92 -17.20
CA ALA A 72 1.18 -4.17 -16.74
C ALA A 72 1.55 -3.35 -15.48
N GLU A 73 1.08 -2.11 -15.38
CA GLU A 73 1.28 -1.31 -14.16
C GLU A 73 0.51 -1.86 -12.96
N ILE A 74 -0.72 -2.32 -13.17
CA ILE A 74 -1.50 -2.95 -12.10
C ILE A 74 -0.84 -4.26 -11.65
N GLU A 75 -0.38 -5.08 -12.59
CA GLU A 75 0.34 -6.33 -12.31
C GLU A 75 1.63 -6.07 -11.52
N TYR A 76 2.42 -5.08 -11.94
CA TYR A 76 3.60 -4.65 -11.21
C TYR A 76 3.27 -4.23 -9.77
N LEU A 77 2.21 -3.42 -9.58
CA LEU A 77 1.78 -2.99 -8.25
C LEU A 77 1.32 -4.16 -7.39
N CYS A 78 0.62 -5.16 -7.96
CA CYS A 78 0.29 -6.40 -7.27
C CYS A 78 1.55 -7.16 -6.82
N GLY A 79 2.59 -7.20 -7.66
CA GLY A 79 3.89 -7.78 -7.32
C GLY A 79 4.56 -7.08 -6.14
N VAL A 80 4.54 -5.74 -6.11
CA VAL A 80 5.04 -4.96 -4.97
C VAL A 80 4.24 -5.23 -3.70
N VAL A 81 2.92 -5.35 -3.79
CA VAL A 81 2.09 -5.72 -2.63
C VAL A 81 2.44 -7.11 -2.12
N ALA A 82 2.63 -8.07 -3.02
CA ALA A 82 3.02 -9.44 -2.66
C ALA A 82 4.40 -9.50 -1.97
N SER A 83 5.36 -8.67 -2.38
CA SER A 83 6.68 -8.64 -1.74
C SER A 83 6.68 -8.04 -0.32
N LEU A 84 5.60 -7.36 0.07
CA LEU A 84 5.47 -6.72 1.39
C LEU A 84 4.78 -7.62 2.43
N VAL A 85 4.31 -8.80 2.03
CA VAL A 85 3.66 -9.75 2.94
C VAL A 85 4.65 -10.17 4.04
N PRO A 86 4.30 -10.00 5.33
CA PRO A 86 5.19 -10.39 6.42
C PRO A 86 5.53 -11.88 6.35
N VAL A 87 6.81 -12.22 6.52
CA VAL A 87 7.25 -13.60 6.71
C VAL A 87 6.84 -14.04 8.11
N ARG A 88 6.07 -15.12 8.23
CA ARG A 88 5.65 -15.70 9.52
C ARG A 88 6.83 -16.24 10.33
#